data_AF-A0A5S4GQL7-F1
#
_entry.id   AF-A0A5S4GQL7-F1
#
_cell.length_a   1.000
_cell.length_b   1.000
_cell.length_c   1.000
_cell.angle_alpha   90.00
_cell.angle_beta   90.00
_cell.angle_gamma   90.00
#
_symmetry.space_group_name_H-M   'P 1'
#
loop_
_entity.id
_entity.type
_entity.pdbx_description
1 polymer ?
#
loop_
_entity_poly.entity_id
_entity_poly.type
_entity_poly.pdbx_seq_one_letter_code
_entity_poly.pdbx_strand_id
1 'polypeptide(L)'
;MPVRCCAAPALTRLLVLANGEATRYSVSGCAACGGAVIEYYNYDDWDTGNPADYEKYWWWRMDAADTAAFREAIAACPAPLDPDCPCAVHRALKWRTPDPLPPSRETPHDTAEVPRTRFTVEDGKTRWAAS
;
A
#
# COMPACT_ATOMS: atom_id res chain seq x y z
N MET A 1 -2.27 16.08 10.81
CA MET A 1 -2.32 14.74 10.17
C MET A 1 -1.34 14.74 9.00
N PRO A 2 -0.47 13.73 8.85
CA PRO A 2 0.42 13.65 7.69
C PRO A 2 -0.40 13.64 6.40
N VAL A 3 0.04 14.44 5.42
CA VAL A 3 -0.55 14.49 4.09
C VAL A 3 -0.35 13.13 3.43
N ARG A 4 -1.41 12.29 3.44
CA ARG A 4 -1.30 10.92 2.92
C ARG A 4 -1.10 10.91 1.41
N CYS A 5 -1.86 11.71 0.68
CA CYS A 5 -1.66 11.94 -0.77
C CYS A 5 -1.90 13.40 -1.18
N CYS A 6 -2.78 14.13 -0.48
CA CYS A 6 -3.04 15.56 -0.63
C CYS A 6 -3.63 16.14 0.69
N ALA A 7 -3.84 17.45 0.77
CA ALA A 7 -4.27 18.13 2.00
C ALA A 7 -5.65 17.68 2.52
N ALA A 8 -6.57 17.32 1.63
CA ALA A 8 -7.93 16.85 1.94
C ALA A 8 -8.23 15.58 1.14
N PRO A 9 -7.73 14.41 1.57
CA PRO A 9 -7.86 13.19 0.80
C PRO A 9 -9.27 12.60 0.89
N ALA A 10 -9.82 12.19 -0.25
CA ALA A 10 -11.09 11.49 -0.37
C ALA A 10 -10.83 10.05 -0.83
N LEU A 11 -10.51 9.16 0.11
CA LEU A 11 -9.99 7.82 -0.16
C LEU A 11 -11.09 6.78 -0.38
N THR A 12 -10.89 5.92 -1.38
CA THR A 12 -11.70 4.71 -1.62
C THR A 12 -10.77 3.55 -1.91
N ARG A 13 -11.01 2.39 -1.27
CA ARG A 13 -10.20 1.19 -1.49
C ARG A 13 -10.29 0.73 -2.94
N LEU A 14 -9.13 0.44 -3.52
CA LEU A 14 -8.97 -0.09 -4.88
C LEU A 14 -8.59 -1.56 -4.85
N LEU A 15 -7.74 -1.96 -3.90
CA LEU A 15 -7.23 -3.32 -3.76
C LEU A 15 -6.99 -3.64 -2.29
N VAL A 16 -7.31 -4.86 -1.87
CA VAL A 16 -6.99 -5.39 -0.54
C VAL A 16 -6.20 -6.68 -0.73
N LEU A 17 -4.95 -6.72 -0.27
CA LEU A 17 -4.12 -7.93 -0.34
C LEU A 17 -4.08 -8.71 0.98
N ALA A 18 -4.41 -8.05 2.09
CA ALA A 18 -4.53 -8.66 3.41
C ALA A 18 -5.44 -7.81 4.29
N ASN A 19 -6.27 -8.46 5.11
CA ASN A 19 -7.16 -7.78 6.05
C ASN A 19 -7.34 -8.58 7.35
N GLY A 20 -6.25 -9.17 7.84
CA GLY A 20 -6.23 -9.93 9.09
C GLY A 20 -5.81 -9.08 10.29
N GLU A 21 -5.93 -9.66 11.48
CA GLU A 21 -5.49 -9.03 12.73
C GLU A 21 -3.99 -8.78 12.74
N ALA A 22 -3.19 -9.73 12.26
CA ALA A 22 -1.73 -9.62 12.23
C ALA A 22 -1.17 -8.94 10.98
N THR A 23 -1.96 -8.77 9.91
CA THR A 23 -1.46 -8.18 8.66
C THR A 23 -2.59 -7.51 7.90
N ARG A 24 -2.39 -6.24 7.55
CA ARG A 24 -3.30 -5.50 6.67
C ARG A 24 -2.51 -4.89 5.53
N TYR A 25 -3.03 -5.02 4.33
CA TYR A 25 -2.45 -4.39 3.15
C TYR A 25 -3.57 -3.90 2.25
N SER A 26 -3.59 -2.60 1.96
CA SER A 26 -4.55 -2.04 1.02
C SER A 26 -3.99 -0.88 0.21
N VAL A 27 -4.54 -0.71 -0.99
CA VAL A 27 -4.31 0.46 -1.84
C VAL A 27 -5.62 1.22 -1.94
N SER A 28 -5.60 2.51 -1.64
CA SER A 28 -6.77 3.40 -1.69
C SER A 28 -6.51 4.58 -2.61
N GLY A 29 -7.35 4.76 -3.62
CA GLY A 29 -7.31 5.89 -4.54
C GLY A 29 -8.00 7.11 -3.96
N CYS A 30 -7.53 8.30 -4.33
CA CYS A 30 -8.05 9.58 -3.87
C CYS A 30 -8.82 10.29 -4.99
N ALA A 31 -10.11 10.53 -4.78
CA ALA A 31 -10.93 11.29 -5.74
C ALA A 31 -10.53 12.78 -5.82
N ALA A 32 -9.89 13.34 -4.77
CA ALA A 32 -9.55 14.76 -4.70
C ALA A 32 -8.30 15.14 -5.52
N CYS A 33 -7.31 14.25 -5.62
CA CYS A 33 -6.06 14.53 -6.35
C CYS A 33 -5.71 13.50 -7.43
N GLY A 34 -6.51 12.44 -7.59
CA GLY A 34 -6.23 11.34 -8.52
C GLY A 34 -5.13 10.38 -8.06
N GLY A 35 -4.34 10.73 -7.04
CA GLY A 35 -3.29 9.88 -6.47
C GLY A 35 -3.85 8.73 -5.61
N ALA A 36 -2.96 7.98 -4.96
CA ALA A 36 -3.35 6.89 -4.08
C ALA A 36 -2.42 6.78 -2.87
N VAL A 37 -2.89 6.04 -1.88
CA VAL A 37 -2.18 5.69 -0.65
C VAL A 37 -2.11 4.19 -0.55
N ILE A 38 -0.93 3.67 -0.23
CA ILE A 38 -0.71 2.27 0.10
C ILE A 38 -0.51 2.21 1.61
N GLU A 39 -1.25 1.33 2.27
CA GLU A 39 -1.16 1.05 3.70
C GLU A 39 -0.70 -0.39 3.87
N TYR A 40 0.35 -0.58 4.67
CA TYR A 40 0.81 -1.90 5.09
C TYR A 40 1.01 -1.89 6.61
N TYR A 41 0.32 -2.80 7.28
CA TYR A 41 0.47 -3.11 8.69
C TYR A 41 0.93 -4.54 8.84
N ASN A 42 1.89 -4.75 9.72
CA ASN A 42 2.33 -6.06 10.15
C ASN A 42 2.45 -6.04 11.68
N TYR A 43 1.86 -7.04 12.31
CA TYR A 43 2.07 -7.39 13.70
C TYR A 43 2.97 -8.62 13.76
N ASP A 44 4.11 -8.48 14.42
CA ASP A 44 5.07 -9.55 14.66
C ASP A 44 5.10 -9.80 16.17
N ASP A 45 4.49 -10.87 16.66
CA ASP A 45 4.36 -11.17 18.09
C ASP A 45 5.55 -11.96 18.67
N TRP A 46 6.65 -12.05 17.91
CA TRP A 46 7.87 -12.70 18.39
C TRP A 46 8.39 -11.97 19.63
N ASP A 47 8.54 -12.72 20.73
CA ASP A 47 8.95 -12.29 22.08
C ASP A 47 10.32 -11.56 22.12
N THR A 48 10.39 -10.31 21.65
CA THR A 48 11.60 -9.48 21.68
C THR A 48 11.69 -8.57 22.90
N GLY A 49 10.66 -8.53 23.75
CA GLY A 49 10.63 -7.74 24.98
C GLY A 49 10.48 -6.22 24.77
N ASN A 50 10.37 -5.74 23.53
CA ASN A 50 10.18 -4.33 23.18
C ASN A 50 8.84 -4.12 22.45
N PRO A 51 7.84 -3.48 23.07
CA PRO A 51 6.54 -3.20 22.46
C PRO A 51 6.58 -2.45 21.12
N ALA A 52 7.64 -1.67 20.86
CA ALA A 52 7.81 -0.93 19.62
C ALA A 52 8.18 -1.83 18.42
N ASP A 53 8.59 -3.08 18.66
CA ASP A 53 8.99 -4.01 17.59
C ASP A 53 7.81 -4.82 17.04
N TYR A 54 6.67 -4.82 17.73
CA TYR A 54 5.53 -5.65 17.40
C TYR A 54 4.67 -5.05 16.29
N GLU A 55 4.39 -3.74 16.34
CA GLU A 55 3.50 -3.08 15.39
C GLU A 55 4.28 -2.27 14.36
N LYS A 56 4.28 -2.73 13.11
CA LYS A 56 4.96 -2.05 12.02
C LYS A 56 3.93 -1.50 11.05
N TYR A 57 3.95 -0.17 10.89
CA TYR A 57 3.09 0.53 9.95
C TYR A 57 3.92 1.24 8.89
N TRP A 58 3.59 1.00 7.62
CA TRP A 58 4.17 1.67 6.48
C TRP A 58 3.10 2.28 5.60
N TRP A 59 3.47 3.43 5.02
CA TRP A 59 2.62 4.18 4.11
C TRP A 59 3.43 4.62 2.91
N TRP A 60 2.84 4.53 1.72
CA TRP A 60 3.37 5.15 0.51
C TRP A 60 2.29 5.92 -0.21
N ARG A 61 2.71 6.85 -1.06
CA ARG A 61 1.83 7.56 -1.97
C ARG A 61 2.22 7.33 -3.42
N MET A 62 1.20 7.25 -4.27
CA MET A 62 1.31 7.31 -5.72
C MET A 62 0.72 8.64 -6.22
N ASP A 63 1.29 9.17 -7.30
CA ASP A 63 0.67 10.30 -7.99
C ASP A 63 -0.50 9.84 -8.88
N ALA A 64 -1.13 10.77 -9.58
CA ALA A 64 -2.27 10.47 -10.42
C ALA A 64 -1.93 9.55 -11.61
N ALA A 65 -0.74 9.68 -12.20
CA ALA A 65 -0.33 8.85 -13.35
C ALA A 65 -0.03 7.42 -12.90
N ASP A 66 0.73 7.26 -11.81
CA ASP A 66 1.01 5.97 -11.18
C ASP A 66 -0.28 5.28 -10.72
N THR A 67 -1.24 6.05 -10.17
CA THR A 67 -2.55 5.53 -9.74
C THR A 67 -3.43 5.10 -10.92
N ALA A 68 -3.38 5.82 -12.05
CA ALA A 68 -4.10 5.42 -13.26
C ALA A 68 -3.56 4.09 -13.80
N ALA A 69 -2.23 3.95 -13.91
CA ALA A 69 -1.59 2.71 -14.31
C ALA A 69 -1.94 1.55 -13.36
N PHE A 70 -1.98 1.81 -12.04
CA PHE A 70 -2.40 0.82 -11.06
C PHE A 70 -3.84 0.37 -11.27
N ARG A 71 -4.78 1.30 -11.51
CA ARG A 71 -6.19 0.97 -11.79
C ARG A 71 -6.34 0.08 -13.01
N GLU A 72 -5.62 0.38 -14.09
CA GLU A 72 -5.61 -0.44 -15.30
C GLU A 72 -5.07 -1.85 -15.01
N ALA A 73 -3.97 -1.95 -14.26
CA ALA A 73 -3.36 -3.23 -13.90
C ALA A 73 -4.28 -4.14 -13.07
N ILE A 74 -5.11 -3.58 -12.20
CA ILE A 74 -6.04 -4.35 -11.36
C ILE A 74 -7.41 -4.57 -11.99
N ALA A 75 -7.72 -3.93 -13.13
CA ALA A 75 -9.06 -3.96 -13.73
C ALA A 75 -9.55 -5.37 -14.11
N ALA A 76 -8.62 -6.30 -14.35
CA ALA A 76 -8.93 -7.71 -14.63
C ALA A 76 -9.27 -8.54 -13.37
N CYS A 77 -9.12 -7.97 -12.17
CA CYS A 77 -9.49 -8.66 -10.94
C CYS A 77 -11.02 -8.64 -10.75
N PRO A 78 -11.68 -9.82 -10.59
CA PRO A 78 -13.13 -9.87 -10.41
C PRO A 78 -13.59 -9.43 -9.02
N ALA A 79 -12.70 -9.49 -8.02
CA ALA A 79 -13.00 -9.17 -6.62
C ALA A 79 -11.80 -8.48 -5.97
N PRO A 80 -11.50 -7.21 -6.31
CA PRO A 80 -10.28 -6.53 -5.86
C PRO A 80 -10.30 -6.19 -4.36
N LEU A 81 -11.45 -6.21 -3.71
CA LEU A 81 -11.59 -5.95 -2.28
C LEU A 81 -11.61 -7.24 -1.44
N ASP A 82 -11.59 -8.39 -2.10
CA ASP A 82 -11.54 -9.70 -1.44
C ASP A 82 -10.08 -10.16 -1.34
N PRO A 83 -9.47 -10.15 -0.14
CA PRO A 83 -8.07 -10.57 0.03
C PRO A 83 -7.84 -12.05 -0.33
N ASP A 84 -8.88 -12.88 -0.34
CA ASP A 84 -8.78 -14.30 -0.67
C ASP A 84 -8.94 -14.57 -2.18
N CYS A 85 -9.08 -13.52 -2.99
CA CYS A 85 -9.24 -13.61 -4.44
C CYS A 85 -8.02 -14.29 -5.10
N PRO A 86 -8.17 -15.47 -5.74
CA PRO A 86 -7.04 -16.24 -6.26
C PRO A 86 -6.54 -15.74 -7.63
N CYS A 87 -6.88 -14.52 -8.05
CA CYS A 87 -6.59 -14.05 -9.40
C CYS A 87 -5.10 -13.72 -9.61
N ALA A 88 -4.69 -13.58 -10.88
CA ALA A 88 -3.30 -13.26 -11.22
C ALA A 88 -2.81 -11.94 -10.61
N VAL A 89 -3.70 -10.94 -10.48
CA VAL A 89 -3.38 -9.64 -9.88
C VAL A 89 -2.97 -9.78 -8.42
N HIS A 90 -3.77 -10.47 -7.59
CA HIS A 90 -3.46 -10.73 -6.17
C HIS A 90 -2.21 -11.61 -6.00
N ARG A 91 -1.93 -12.52 -6.94
CA ARG A 91 -0.69 -13.29 -6.91
C ARG A 91 0.55 -12.48 -7.28
N ALA A 92 0.42 -11.53 -8.20
CA ALA A 92 1.52 -10.70 -8.68
C ALA A 92 1.86 -9.57 -7.68
N LEU A 93 0.84 -8.91 -7.15
CA LEU A 93 0.96 -7.90 -6.11
C LEU A 93 0.98 -8.63 -4.77
N LYS A 94 2.17 -9.02 -4.29
CA LYS A 94 2.33 -9.63 -2.96
C LYS A 94 2.32 -8.56 -1.87
N TRP A 95 1.96 -8.93 -0.64
CA TRP A 95 1.94 -8.10 0.57
C TRP A 95 3.28 -7.43 0.97
N ARG A 96 4.37 -7.62 0.20
CA ARG A 96 5.70 -7.02 0.42
C ARG A 96 6.07 -5.94 -0.60
N THR A 97 5.16 -5.56 -1.49
CA THR A 97 5.39 -4.44 -2.42
C THR A 97 4.89 -3.11 -1.85
N PRO A 98 5.55 -1.97 -2.06
CA PRO A 98 6.78 -1.77 -2.82
C PRO A 98 8.05 -2.25 -2.05
N ASP A 99 9.02 -2.81 -2.77
CA ASP A 99 10.33 -3.27 -2.26
C ASP A 99 11.44 -2.49 -3.01
N PRO A 100 12.42 -1.84 -2.34
CA PRO A 100 12.65 -1.79 -0.90
C PRO A 100 11.60 -0.96 -0.17
N LEU A 101 11.00 -1.59 0.86
CA LEU A 101 10.29 -0.86 1.91
C LEU A 101 11.30 0.14 2.50
N PRO A 102 11.04 1.46 2.55
CA PRO A 102 11.88 2.36 3.33
C PRO A 102 11.90 1.90 4.80
N PRO A 103 12.96 2.24 5.56
CA PRO A 103 13.09 1.78 6.94
C PRO A 103 11.84 2.13 7.73
N SER A 104 11.47 1.22 8.63
CA SER A 104 10.38 1.33 9.58
C SER A 104 10.25 2.76 10.11
N ARG A 105 9.04 3.32 10.03
CA ARG A 105 8.65 4.29 11.05
C ARG A 105 7.94 3.48 12.11
N GLU A 106 8.64 3.27 13.20
CA GLU A 106 8.26 2.37 14.30
C GLU A 106 6.98 2.81 15.03
N THR A 107 6.41 3.98 14.73
CA THR A 107 5.15 4.40 15.34
C THR A 107 4.26 5.27 14.42
N PRO A 108 2.93 5.15 14.52
CA PRO A 108 1.95 5.97 13.78
C PRO A 108 1.84 7.43 14.27
N HIS A 109 2.69 7.86 15.22
CA HIS A 109 2.54 9.12 15.95
C HIS A 109 3.37 10.29 15.43
N ASP A 110 4.41 10.03 14.62
CA ASP A 110 5.29 11.09 14.14
C ASP A 110 4.82 11.70 12.82
N THR A 111 4.80 13.03 12.76
CA THR A 111 4.55 13.79 11.52
C THR A 111 5.74 13.65 10.59
N ALA A 112 5.69 12.70 9.67
CA ALA A 112 6.76 12.52 8.71
C ALA A 112 6.18 12.34 7.28
N GLU A 113 6.93 12.84 6.28
CA GLU A 113 6.48 12.82 4.88
C GLU A 113 6.23 11.38 4.42
N VAL A 114 5.07 11.13 3.79
CA VAL A 114 4.76 9.82 3.21
C VAL A 114 5.61 9.63 1.95
N PRO A 115 6.50 8.62 1.91
CA PRO A 115 7.38 8.39 0.77
C PRO A 115 6.58 8.13 -0.49
N ARG A 116 7.09 8.63 -1.61
CA ARG A 116 6.49 8.41 -2.92
C ARG A 116 7.04 7.12 -3.52
N THR A 117 6.14 6.34 -4.13
CA THR A 117 6.50 5.19 -4.96
C THR A 117 5.97 5.37 -6.39
N ARG A 118 6.69 4.82 -7.36
CA ARG A 118 6.26 4.71 -8.75
C ARG A 118 5.73 3.31 -9.01
N PHE A 119 4.67 3.24 -9.79
CA PHE A 119 4.07 1.99 -10.23
C PHE A 119 4.14 1.89 -11.75
N THR A 120 4.75 0.83 -12.26
CA THR A 120 4.82 0.58 -13.71
C THR A 120 4.40 -0.84 -14.04
N VAL A 121 3.93 -1.03 -15.27
CA VAL A 121 3.69 -2.35 -15.86
C VAL A 121 4.64 -2.51 -17.04
N GLU A 122 5.60 -3.44 -16.92
CA GLU A 122 6.61 -3.74 -17.93
C GLU A 122 6.48 -5.20 -18.34
N ASP A 123 6.29 -5.50 -19.63
CA ASP A 123 6.12 -6.86 -20.15
C ASP A 123 5.02 -7.67 -19.41
N GLY A 124 3.94 -7.00 -19.01
CA GLY A 124 2.85 -7.62 -18.23
C GLY A 124 3.18 -7.91 -16.76
N LYS A 125 4.34 -7.44 -16.27
CA LYS A 125 4.76 -7.57 -14.87
C LYS A 125 4.66 -6.22 -14.18
N THR A 126 4.05 -6.21 -13.01
CA THR A 126 3.98 -5.03 -12.15
C THR A 126 5.32 -4.78 -11.48
N ARG A 127 5.80 -3.54 -11.50
CA ARG A 127 7.02 -3.12 -10.80
C ARG A 127 6.74 -1.93 -9.91
N TRP A 128 7.53 -1.87 -8.84
CA TRP A 128 7.53 -0.79 -7.88
C TRP A 128 8.94 -0.21 -7.80
N ALA A 129 9.04 1.11 -7.72
CA ALA A 129 10.31 1.79 -7.50
C ALA A 129 10.14 2.92 -6.49
N ALA A 130 11.21 3.24 -5.77
CA ALA A 130 11.29 4.52 -5.07
C ALA A 130 11.31 5.65 -6.10
N SER A 131 10.59 6.74 -5.81
CA SER A 131 10.55 7.92 -6.68
C SER A 131 11.58 8.98 -6.30
#